data_AF-A0A351SD19-F1
#
_entry.id   AF-A0A351SD19-F1
#
_cell.length_a   1.000
_cell.length_b   1.000
_cell.length_c   1.000
_cell.angle_alpha   90.00
_cell.angle_beta   90.00
_cell.angle_gamma   90.00
#
_symmetry.space_group_name_H-M   'P 1'
#
loop_
_entity.id
_entity.type
_entity.pdbx_description
1 polymer ?
#
loop_
_entity_poly.entity_id
_entity_poly.type
_entity_poly.pdbx_seq_one_letter_code
_entity_poly.pdbx_strand_id
1 'polypeptide(L)'
;PKPLYYRPAFLQEYLSHYLNEKGLLYAAEMDPDDFTRWIFPHLFRSRLPRYEAITQAYGYTVTSRDIATLRDEQDFLQLVEAALENPEGKQDAPGRT
;
A
#
# COMPACT_ATOMS: atom_id res chain seq x y z
N PRO A 1 -7.05 7.10 -10.33
CA PRO A 1 -6.86 6.19 -9.17
C PRO A 1 -8.08 5.28 -8.97
N LYS A 2 -7.87 3.96 -8.90
CA LYS A 2 -8.95 2.99 -8.63
C LYS A 2 -9.59 3.35 -7.26
N PRO A 3 -10.92 3.49 -7.15
CA PRO A 3 -11.55 3.91 -5.89
C PRO A 3 -11.21 2.92 -4.78
N LEU A 4 -10.67 3.43 -3.67
CA LEU A 4 -10.37 2.61 -2.49
C LEU A 4 -11.67 2.33 -1.73
N TYR A 5 -12.25 1.16 -1.97
CA TYR A 5 -13.41 0.69 -1.19
C TYR A 5 -12.98 0.29 0.23
N TYR A 6 -13.73 0.73 1.25
CA TYR A 6 -13.54 0.29 2.64
C TYR A 6 -14.20 -1.07 2.85
N ARG A 7 -13.48 -2.02 3.45
CA ARG A 7 -14.13 -3.24 3.93
C ARG A 7 -15.03 -2.88 5.12
N PRO A 8 -16.29 -3.36 5.19
CA PRO A 8 -17.22 -2.96 6.26
C PRO A 8 -16.65 -3.14 7.67
N ALA A 9 -16.00 -4.27 7.96
CA ALA A 9 -15.38 -4.52 9.26
C ALA A 9 -14.26 -3.52 9.60
N PHE A 10 -13.41 -3.19 8.63
CA PHE A 10 -12.35 -2.19 8.80
C PHE A 10 -12.96 -0.81 9.08
N LEU A 11 -13.97 -0.40 8.29
CA LEU A 11 -14.60 0.90 8.49
C LEU A 11 -15.23 1.00 9.88
N GLN A 12 -15.93 -0.03 10.33
CA GLN A 12 -16.59 -0.05 11.63
C GLN A 12 -15.58 0.08 12.78
N GLU A 13 -14.51 -0.71 12.75
CA GLU A 13 -13.45 -0.70 13.76
C GLU A 13 -12.78 0.69 13.86
N TYR A 14 -12.32 1.22 12.72
CA TYR A 14 -11.58 2.48 12.69
C TYR A 14 -12.47 3.70 12.92
N LEU A 15 -13.77 3.62 12.59
CA LEU A 15 -14.75 4.62 12.97
C LEU A 15 -14.88 4.71 14.50
N SER A 16 -14.97 3.57 15.20
CA SER A 16 -15.03 3.55 16.67
C SER A 16 -13.75 4.12 17.30
N HIS A 17 -12.58 3.83 16.74
CA HIS A 17 -11.32 4.42 17.19
C HIS A 17 -11.28 5.93 17.02
N TYR A 18 -11.68 6.43 15.84
CA TYR A 18 -11.71 7.87 15.56
C TYR A 18 -12.66 8.61 16.51
N LEU A 19 -13.88 8.09 16.71
CA LEU A 19 -14.86 8.71 17.61
C LEU A 19 -14.33 8.78 19.04
N ASN A 20 -13.69 7.72 19.53
CA ASN A 20 -13.07 7.69 20.85
C ASN A 20 -11.92 8.72 20.96
N GLU A 21 -11.02 8.75 19.98
CA GLU A 21 -9.86 9.67 19.95
C GLU A 21 -10.30 11.14 19.90
N LYS A 22 -11.39 11.44 19.19
CA LYS A 22 -11.92 12.80 19.02
C LYS A 22 -12.95 13.19 20.08
N GLY A 23 -13.29 12.28 21.00
CA GLY A 23 -14.31 12.51 22.03
C GLY A 23 -15.72 12.74 21.46
N LEU A 24 -16.00 12.19 20.28
CA LEU A 24 -17.29 12.31 19.58
C LEU A 24 -18.21 11.15 19.96
N LEU A 25 -19.50 11.42 20.11
CA LEU A 25 -20.48 10.39 20.46
C LEU A 25 -21.10 9.76 19.22
N TYR A 26 -21.24 10.53 18.14
CA TYR A 26 -21.91 10.11 16.92
C TYR A 26 -21.13 10.46 15.67
N ALA A 27 -21.29 9.62 14.64
CA ALA A 27 -20.65 9.86 13.34
C ALA A 27 -21.11 11.15 12.65
N ALA A 28 -22.30 11.65 12.98
CA ALA A 28 -22.83 12.90 12.45
C ALA A 28 -22.07 14.15 12.94
N GLU A 29 -21.29 14.03 14.02
CA GLU A 29 -20.49 15.12 14.58
C GLU A 29 -19.10 15.22 13.92
N MET A 30 -18.77 14.26 13.04
CA MET A 30 -17.46 14.16 12.41
C MET A 30 -17.32 15.15 11.25
N ASP A 31 -16.15 15.78 11.15
CA ASP A 31 -15.70 16.39 9.90
C ASP A 31 -15.25 15.28 8.91
N PRO A 32 -15.88 15.13 7.74
CA PRO A 32 -15.49 14.14 6.74
C PRO A 32 -14.06 14.31 6.22
N ASP A 33 -13.56 15.54 6.13
CA ASP A 33 -12.23 15.83 5.62
C ASP A 33 -11.16 15.43 6.65
N ASP A 34 -11.39 15.69 7.94
CA ASP A 34 -10.50 15.24 9.03
C ASP A 34 -10.48 13.71 9.10
N PHE A 35 -11.66 13.08 9.09
CA PHE A 35 -11.76 11.62 9.11
C PHE A 35 -11.03 10.99 7.92
N THR A 36 -11.17 11.55 6.71
CA THR A 36 -10.50 11.02 5.50
C THR A 36 -8.98 11.09 5.64
N ARG A 37 -8.44 12.21 6.16
CA ARG A 37 -6.99 12.34 6.41
C ARG A 37 -6.50 11.37 7.48
N TRP A 38 -7.30 11.16 8.52
CA TRP A 38 -6.97 10.27 9.63
C TRP A 38 -7.04 8.78 9.26
N ILE A 39 -8.07 8.34 8.52
CA ILE A 39 -8.27 6.92 8.21
C ILE A 39 -7.36 6.44 7.07
N PHE A 40 -6.91 7.33 6.19
CA PHE A 40 -6.17 6.94 4.99
C PHE A 40 -4.85 6.19 5.29
N PRO A 41 -3.96 6.64 6.20
CA PRO A 41 -2.76 5.89 6.57
C PRO A 41 -3.06 4.49 7.12
N HIS A 42 -4.14 4.36 7.92
CA HIS A 42 -4.58 3.09 8.48
C HIS A 42 -5.10 2.15 7.38
N LEU A 43 -5.90 2.68 6.45
CA LEU A 43 -6.39 1.92 5.29
C LEU A 43 -5.22 1.42 4.44
N PHE A 44 -4.22 2.26 4.21
CA PHE A 44 -3.03 1.89 3.46
C PHE A 44 -2.28 0.74 4.15
N ARG A 45 -1.98 0.88 5.45
CA ARG A 45 -1.28 -0.15 6.25
C ARG A 45 -2.05 -1.48 6.32
N SER A 46 -3.38 -1.45 6.44
CA SER A 46 -4.18 -2.69 6.45
C SER A 46 -4.13 -3.48 5.13
N ARG A 47 -3.69 -2.86 4.04
CA ARG A 47 -3.57 -3.49 2.72
C ARG A 47 -2.18 -4.05 2.44
N LEU A 48 -1.13 -3.54 3.10
CA LEU A 48 0.25 -4.00 2.94
C LEU A 48 0.39 -5.52 3.07
N PRO A 49 -0.15 -6.18 4.11
CA PRO A 49 0.04 -7.63 4.30
C PRO A 49 -0.47 -8.48 3.13
N ARG A 50 -1.55 -8.03 2.46
CA ARG A 50 -2.09 -8.76 1.29
C ARG A 50 -1.18 -8.65 0.08
N TYR A 51 -0.59 -7.48 -0.14
CA TYR A 51 0.39 -7.31 -1.21
C TYR A 51 1.69 -8.04 -0.89
N GLU A 52 2.13 -8.01 0.37
CA GLU A 52 3.31 -8.72 0.86
C GLU A 52 3.18 -10.23 0.65
N ALA A 53 2.02 -10.83 0.94
CA ALA A 53 1.78 -12.25 0.70
C ALA A 53 1.87 -12.63 -0.79
N ILE A 54 1.38 -11.76 -1.69
CA ILE A 54 1.52 -11.97 -3.14
C ILE A 54 2.99 -11.86 -3.56
N THR A 55 3.72 -10.87 -3.02
CA THR A 55 5.15 -10.70 -3.32
C THR A 55 6.02 -11.81 -2.73
N GLN A 56 5.65 -12.42 -1.61
CA GLN A 56 6.38 -13.57 -1.08
C GLN A 56 6.34 -14.78 -2.03
N ALA A 57 5.21 -14.99 -2.72
CA ALA A 57 5.05 -16.11 -3.63
C ALA A 57 5.58 -15.80 -5.05
N TYR A 58 5.47 -14.56 -5.52
CA TYR A 58 5.66 -14.21 -6.93
C TYR A 58 6.43 -12.88 -7.15
N GLY A 59 6.87 -12.22 -6.09
CA GLY A 59 7.45 -10.89 -6.16
C GLY A 59 8.89 -10.87 -6.66
N TYR A 60 9.19 -9.83 -7.41
CA TYR A 60 10.56 -9.45 -7.79
C TYR A 60 10.77 -7.98 -7.42
N THR A 61 11.96 -7.66 -6.93
CA THR A 61 12.35 -6.29 -6.57
C THR A 61 13.29 -5.70 -7.61
N VAL A 62 13.02 -4.47 -8.02
CA VAL A 62 13.91 -3.64 -8.84
C VAL A 62 14.29 -2.40 -8.06
N THR A 63 15.51 -1.89 -8.22
CA THR A 63 15.93 -0.71 -7.45
C THR A 63 15.36 0.57 -8.07
N SER A 64 15.19 1.61 -7.26
CA SER A 64 14.78 2.92 -7.77
C SER A 64 15.79 3.51 -8.76
N ARG A 65 17.06 3.11 -8.69
CA ARG A 65 18.10 3.52 -9.64
C ARG A 65 17.84 2.92 -11.03
N ASP A 66 17.48 1.64 -11.09
CA ASP A 66 17.20 0.96 -12.36
C ASP A 66 15.97 1.56 -13.06
N ILE A 67 14.95 1.93 -12.27
CA ILE A 67 13.78 2.65 -12.78
C ILE A 67 14.15 4.04 -13.29
N ALA A 68 15.05 4.76 -12.61
CA ALA A 68 15.44 6.12 -13.00
C ALA A 68 16.18 6.18 -14.34
N THR A 69 16.73 5.05 -14.82
CA THR A 69 17.43 4.96 -16.10
C THR A 69 16.52 4.65 -17.29
N LEU A 70 15.25 4.32 -17.06
CA LEU A 70 14.31 3.96 -18.12
C LEU A 70 13.92 5.18 -18.95
N ARG A 71 14.00 5.05 -20.28
CA ARG A 71 13.65 6.13 -21.22
C ARG A 71 12.38 5.83 -21.98
N ASP A 72 12.10 4.55 -22.21
CA ASP A 72 10.96 4.08 -23.00
C ASP A 72 10.45 2.71 -22.53
N GLU A 73 9.45 2.20 -23.24
CA GLU A 73 8.83 0.90 -22.99
C GLU A 73 9.81 -0.27 -23.14
N GLN A 74 10.76 -0.16 -24.07
CA GLN A 74 11.71 -1.23 -24.33
C GLN A 74 12.71 -1.38 -23.18
N ASP A 75 13.21 -0.27 -22.66
CA ASP A 75 14.05 -0.26 -21.44
C ASP A 75 13.29 -0.92 -20.26
N PHE A 76 11.98 -0.66 -20.13
CA PHE A 76 11.16 -1.25 -19.06
C PHE A 76 11.00 -2.76 -19.20
N LEU A 77 10.72 -3.27 -20.40
CA LEU A 77 10.58 -4.70 -20.64
C LEU A 77 11.89 -5.45 -20.36
N GLN A 78 13.04 -4.89 -20.76
CA GLN A 78 14.35 -5.47 -20.44
C GLN A 78 14.61 -5.53 -18.94
N LEU A 79 14.21 -4.50 -18.19
CA LEU A 79 14.34 -4.49 -16.72
C LEU A 79 13.51 -5.61 -16.09
N VAL A 80 12.29 -5.84 -16.58
CA VAL A 80 11.42 -6.92 -16.07
C VAL A 80 11.99 -8.29 -16.42
N GLU A 81 12.46 -8.50 -17.66
CA GLU A 81 13.11 -9.74 -18.07
C GLU A 81 14.32 -10.06 -17.20
N ALA A 82 15.21 -9.08 -17.00
CA ALA A 82 16.38 -9.22 -16.14
C ALA A 82 16.02 -9.54 -14.67
N ALA A 83 14.95 -8.93 -14.15
CA ALA A 83 14.46 -9.22 -12.80
C ALA A 83 13.94 -10.66 -12.68
N LEU A 84 13.25 -11.17 -13.70
CA LEU A 84 12.73 -12.55 -13.74
C LEU A 84 13.84 -13.60 -13.85
N GLU A 85 14.95 -13.28 -14.51
CA GLU A 85 16.11 -14.18 -14.67
C GLU A 85 17.02 -14.22 -13.43
N ASN A 86 16.93 -13.23 -12.53
CA ASN A 86 17.77 -13.15 -11.34
C ASN A 86 17.07 -13.72 -10.07
N PRO A 87 17.49 -14.88 -9.55
CA PRO A 87 16.91 -15.48 -8.34
C PRO A 87 17.18 -14.67 -7.06
N GLU A 88 18.17 -13.76 -7.04
CA GLU A 88 18.45 -12.88 -5.89
C GLU A 88 17.38 -11.77 -5.73
N GLY A 89 16.80 -11.30 -6.85
CA GLY A 89 15.71 -10.32 -6.86
C GLY A 89 14.36 -10.86 -6.32
N LYS A 90 14.29 -12.17 -6.04
CA LYS A 90 13.09 -12.87 -5.55
C LYS A 90 12.92 -12.78 -4.03
N GLN A 91 13.95 -12.42 -3.26
CA GLN A 91 13.93 -12.48 -1.79
C GLN A 91 14.44 -11.25 -1.04
N ASP A 92 15.05 -10.27 -1.71
CA ASP A 92 15.51 -9.05 -1.03
C ASP A 92 14.37 -8.06 -0.78
N ALA A 93 13.56 -8.36 0.24
CA ALA A 93 12.78 -7.36 0.95
C ALA A 93 13.56 -6.93 2.22
N PRO A 94 14.58 -6.05 2.13
CA PRO A 94 15.08 -5.38 3.32
C PRO A 94 13.96 -4.45 3.81
N GLY A 95 13.71 -4.52 5.12
CA GLY A 95 12.65 -3.77 5.79
C GLY A 95 12.59 -2.31 5.35
N ARG A 96 11.39 -1.87 5.01
CA ARG A 96 11.01 -0.45 4.93
C ARG A 96 11.53 0.26 6.17
N THR A 97 12.58 1.04 6.02
CA THR A 97 12.90 2.16 6.92
C THR A 97 12.46 3.44 6.22
#